data_AF-A0A812KJ86-F1
#
_entry.id   AF-A0A812KJ86-F1
#
_cell.length_a   1.000
_cell.length_b   1.000
_cell.length_c   1.000
_cell.angle_alpha   90.00
_cell.angle_beta   90.00
_cell.angle_gamma   90.00
#
_symmetry.space_group_name_H-M   'P 1'
#
loop_
_entity.id
_entity.type
_entity.pdbx_description
1 polymer ?
#
loop_
_entity_poly.entity_id
_entity_poly.type
_entity_poly.pdbx_seq_one_letter_code
_entity_poly.pdbx_strand_id
1 'polypeptide(L)'
;MVQIAAYAIPTMVLLISLAMVCMAQHHKKVTKEKNKHVLQTLSGLREAIAQNFQYLQILSIVSLFKVRWPPLLSEIWATIRSITTDLITIPSLGCILPHPSSFNEMLARYLIPVVVAVMTLISWLLVRLVHKGLRVCPCRRAQTLRAQLKVRGIQILELLVLTGCLFYSLIVRNGFIVFTCSTGPNGVSSVVIYPHIDCPSTGADLSDWLQLLPFALTYNLIFSVGFTLLVFYAARQVAAHLVRTDFTDSGPWHFVATEFRDTYTWWLFFKMTKDLLINILAAVFTNLGSIQLLSTAVLSTIYGYLCAQHHPYRDTMNNVLEVWCALSVAAICFFASGMGFAYDAEDDYAETALESAGLGEDGTLRAQILLSFQLISFVGGFGITFLQLVAELPGAQRWLPKSVRRREPEDIDAAKEQLQVAFKAADFSKYDAVAVIRNFALLQESRALLHATEWHMQRTGSLARLMPGRHFMAQLIKKESNLSRQLDEDSDDGELSGPQNQGVALSDDEAMPTPEQAGNNESCEYETVRF
;
A
#
# COMPACT_ATOMS: atom_id res chain seq x y z
N MET A 1 29.31 -0.58 -12.13
CA MET A 1 28.20 -0.70 -11.16
C MET A 1 26.90 -1.22 -11.80
N VAL A 2 26.50 -0.75 -12.98
CA VAL A 2 25.24 -1.17 -13.68
C VAL A 2 25.10 -2.69 -13.86
N GLN A 3 26.17 -3.41 -14.23
CA GLN A 3 26.11 -4.88 -14.37
C GLN A 3 25.91 -5.62 -13.04
N ILE A 4 26.43 -5.10 -11.93
CA ILE A 4 26.23 -5.72 -10.61
C ILE A 4 24.77 -5.55 -10.16
N ALA A 5 24.18 -4.38 -10.42
CA ALA A 5 22.76 -4.12 -10.14
C ALA A 5 21.84 -5.08 -10.91
N ALA A 6 22.09 -5.27 -12.22
CA ALA A 6 21.29 -6.14 -13.10
C ALA A 6 21.09 -7.56 -12.58
N TYR A 7 22.09 -8.15 -11.89
CA TYR A 7 21.99 -9.47 -11.28
C TYR A 7 21.60 -9.42 -9.80
N ALA A 8 22.05 -8.41 -9.07
CA ALA A 8 21.72 -8.23 -7.65
C ALA A 8 20.22 -8.06 -7.43
N ILE A 9 19.51 -7.43 -8.36
CA ILE A 9 18.09 -7.11 -8.23
C ILE A 9 17.20 -8.37 -8.35
N PRO A 10 17.25 -9.17 -9.44
CA PRO A 10 16.50 -10.42 -9.52
C PRO A 10 16.91 -11.41 -8.43
N THR A 11 18.19 -11.41 -8.02
CA THR A 11 18.63 -12.27 -6.90
C THR A 11 18.10 -11.78 -5.57
N MET A 12 18.03 -10.48 -5.30
CA MET A 12 17.40 -9.93 -4.08
C MET A 12 15.90 -10.20 -4.07
N VAL A 13 15.18 -9.99 -5.18
CA VAL A 13 13.75 -10.34 -5.28
C VAL A 13 13.54 -11.84 -5.09
N LEU A 14 14.40 -12.67 -5.69
CA LEU A 14 14.38 -14.13 -5.50
C LEU A 14 14.68 -14.50 -4.05
N LEU A 15 15.67 -13.88 -3.41
CA LEU A 15 16.06 -14.11 -2.02
C LEU A 15 14.98 -13.65 -1.05
N ILE A 16 14.34 -12.51 -1.28
CA ILE A 16 13.20 -12.01 -0.52
C ILE A 16 12.01 -12.96 -0.71
N SER A 17 11.71 -13.37 -1.96
CA SER A 17 10.65 -14.34 -2.24
C SER A 17 10.93 -15.69 -1.56
N LEU A 18 12.18 -16.16 -1.60
CA LEU A 18 12.62 -17.38 -0.94
C LEU A 18 12.54 -17.24 0.57
N ALA A 19 12.98 -16.12 1.14
CA ALA A 19 12.89 -15.81 2.56
C ALA A 19 11.42 -15.75 3.01
N MET A 20 10.54 -15.12 2.24
CA MET A 20 9.10 -15.08 2.50
C MET A 20 8.47 -16.48 2.44
N VAL A 21 8.86 -17.31 1.46
CA VAL A 21 8.45 -18.72 1.39
C VAL A 21 8.97 -19.52 2.57
N CYS A 22 10.24 -19.35 2.95
CA CYS A 22 10.85 -19.99 4.11
C CYS A 22 10.18 -19.56 5.42
N MET A 23 9.89 -18.27 5.59
CA MET A 23 9.15 -17.73 6.73
C MET A 23 7.72 -18.27 6.76
N ALA A 24 7.01 -18.30 5.63
CA ALA A 24 5.65 -18.87 5.53
C ALA A 24 5.63 -20.39 5.80
N GLN A 25 6.72 -21.10 5.51
CA GLN A 25 6.86 -22.52 5.85
C GLN A 25 7.25 -22.73 7.31
N HIS A 26 8.14 -21.89 7.86
CA HIS A 26 8.47 -21.90 9.27
C HIS A 26 7.24 -21.60 10.11
N HIS A 27 6.40 -20.66 9.66
CA HIS A 27 5.08 -20.35 10.19
C HIS A 27 4.26 -21.64 10.34
N LYS A 28 4.09 -22.46 9.29
CA LYS A 28 3.36 -23.74 9.36
C LYS A 28 3.95 -24.76 10.34
N LYS A 29 5.27 -24.80 10.54
CA LYS A 29 5.93 -25.69 11.50
C LYS A 29 5.55 -25.31 12.93
N VAL A 30 5.61 -24.02 13.22
CA VAL A 30 5.24 -23.46 14.53
C VAL A 30 3.75 -23.65 14.80
N THR A 31 2.88 -23.62 13.78
CA THR A 31 1.44 -23.88 13.94
C THR A 31 1.11 -25.31 14.37
N LYS A 32 1.98 -26.29 14.06
CA LYS A 32 1.79 -27.69 14.46
C LYS A 32 2.24 -27.99 15.88
N GLU A 33 3.20 -27.23 16.40
CA GLU A 33 3.54 -27.23 17.82
C GLU A 33 2.59 -26.26 18.54
N LYS A 34 2.31 -26.45 19.84
CA LYS A 34 1.35 -25.62 20.60
C LYS A 34 1.73 -24.12 20.69
N ASN A 35 2.75 -23.65 20.00
CA ASN A 35 3.30 -22.31 20.07
C ASN A 35 2.59 -21.32 19.13
N LYS A 36 1.27 -21.14 19.32
CA LYS A 36 0.48 -20.09 18.64
C LYS A 36 1.12 -18.70 18.78
N HIS A 37 1.86 -18.46 19.87
CA HIS A 37 2.56 -17.20 20.12
C HIS A 37 3.60 -16.85 19.05
N VAL A 38 4.57 -17.75 18.81
CA VAL A 38 5.66 -17.53 17.84
C VAL A 38 5.11 -17.32 16.42
N LEU A 39 3.95 -17.92 16.12
CA LEU A 39 3.28 -17.75 14.84
C LEU A 39 2.79 -16.31 14.63
N GLN A 40 2.02 -15.81 15.59
CA GLN A 40 1.44 -14.47 15.54
C GLN A 40 2.53 -13.40 15.53
N THR A 41 3.63 -13.67 16.21
CA THR A 41 4.86 -12.87 16.22
C THR A 41 5.46 -12.74 14.82
N LEU A 42 5.75 -13.87 14.15
CA LEU A 42 6.41 -13.83 12.85
C LEU A 42 5.52 -13.17 11.80
N SER A 43 4.20 -13.35 11.89
CA SER A 43 3.26 -12.62 11.03
C SER A 43 3.27 -11.11 11.31
N GLY A 44 3.37 -10.71 12.58
CA GLY A 44 3.46 -9.29 12.97
C GLY A 44 4.72 -8.64 12.42
N LEU A 45 5.88 -9.29 12.56
CA LEU A 45 7.16 -8.81 12.02
C LEU A 45 7.17 -8.75 10.48
N ARG A 46 6.62 -9.77 9.81
CA ARG A 46 6.50 -9.78 8.34
C ARG A 46 5.72 -8.56 7.86
N GLU A 47 4.60 -8.28 8.52
CA GLU A 47 3.75 -7.13 8.21
C GLU A 47 4.49 -5.81 8.45
N ALA A 48 5.21 -5.68 9.57
CA ALA A 48 5.99 -4.47 9.86
C ALA A 48 7.07 -4.18 8.80
N ILE A 49 7.73 -5.23 8.30
CA ILE A 49 8.70 -5.11 7.20
C ILE A 49 7.99 -4.64 5.92
N ALA A 50 6.84 -5.22 5.58
CA ALA A 50 6.05 -4.83 4.42
C ALA A 50 5.58 -3.36 4.50
N GLN A 51 5.12 -2.92 5.67
CA GLN A 51 4.71 -1.53 5.92
C GLN A 51 5.87 -0.54 5.75
N ASN A 52 7.05 -0.84 6.31
CA ASN A 52 8.24 0.01 6.09
C ASN A 52 8.65 0.05 4.62
N PHE A 53 8.58 -1.08 3.91
CA PHE A 53 8.89 -1.11 2.49
C PHE A 53 7.93 -0.24 1.66
N GLN A 54 6.63 -0.31 1.94
CA GLN A 54 5.63 0.55 1.32
C GLN A 54 5.81 2.02 1.69
N TYR A 55 6.18 2.32 2.94
CA TYR A 55 6.56 3.67 3.35
C TYR A 55 7.74 4.21 2.51
N LEU A 56 8.79 3.41 2.31
CA LEU A 56 9.91 3.79 1.44
C LEU A 56 9.46 4.02 -0.02
N GLN A 57 8.52 3.22 -0.54
CA GLN A 57 7.98 3.42 -1.89
C GLN A 57 7.23 4.74 -2.02
N ILE A 58 6.41 5.11 -1.03
CA ILE A 58 5.69 6.39 -1.02
C ILE A 58 6.69 7.55 -0.93
N LEU A 59 7.69 7.44 -0.06
CA LEU A 59 8.78 8.42 0.00
C LEU A 59 9.55 8.55 -1.33
N SER A 60 9.77 7.43 -2.02
CA SER A 60 10.36 7.45 -3.36
C SER A 60 9.48 8.20 -4.36
N ILE A 61 8.16 8.15 -4.25
CA ILE A 61 7.25 8.93 -5.10
C ILE A 61 7.35 10.41 -4.74
N VAL A 62 7.27 10.74 -3.43
CA VAL A 62 7.39 12.13 -2.93
C VAL A 62 8.71 12.76 -3.37
N SER A 63 9.81 12.00 -3.39
CA SER A 63 11.11 12.51 -3.82
C SER A 63 11.18 12.96 -5.28
N LEU A 64 10.20 12.60 -6.11
CA LEU A 64 10.10 13.00 -7.51
C LEU A 64 9.21 14.21 -7.72
N PHE A 65 8.55 14.69 -6.68
CA PHE A 65 7.79 15.93 -6.76
C PHE A 65 8.73 17.08 -7.10
N LYS A 66 8.18 18.12 -7.74
CA LYS A 66 8.95 19.29 -8.15
C LYS A 66 9.32 20.14 -6.93
N VAL A 67 10.34 19.69 -6.21
CA VAL A 67 10.77 20.22 -4.91
C VAL A 67 12.28 20.35 -4.90
N ARG A 68 12.78 21.51 -4.44
CA ARG A 68 14.22 21.75 -4.26
C ARG A 68 14.68 21.11 -2.95
N TRP A 69 14.93 19.81 -2.98
CA TRP A 69 15.43 19.09 -1.82
C TRP A 69 16.83 19.59 -1.41
N PRO A 70 17.08 19.80 -0.11
CA PRO A 70 18.43 20.05 0.38
C PRO A 70 19.42 18.98 -0.10
N PRO A 71 20.70 19.30 -0.40
CA PRO A 71 21.64 18.36 -1.00
C PRO A 71 21.78 17.03 -0.25
N LEU A 72 21.89 17.07 1.08
CA LEU A 72 21.99 15.85 1.87
C LEU A 72 20.69 15.01 1.81
N LEU A 73 19.54 15.68 1.73
CA LEU A 73 18.26 14.99 1.60
C LEU A 73 18.05 14.44 0.18
N SER A 74 18.58 15.10 -0.86
CA SER A 74 18.54 14.59 -2.24
C SER A 74 19.39 13.33 -2.41
N GLU A 75 20.53 13.21 -1.71
CA GLU A 75 21.33 11.98 -1.62
C GLU A 75 20.58 10.84 -0.92
N ILE A 76 19.90 11.14 0.20
CA ILE A 76 19.02 10.20 0.90
C ILE A 76 17.90 9.73 -0.05
N TRP A 77 17.26 10.66 -0.76
CA TRP A 77 16.23 10.35 -1.75
C TRP A 77 16.75 9.52 -2.90
N ALA A 78 17.96 9.79 -3.41
CA ALA A 78 18.60 8.97 -4.43
C ALA A 78 18.80 7.52 -3.94
N THR A 79 19.22 7.37 -2.68
CA THR A 79 19.39 6.05 -2.04
C THR A 79 18.05 5.31 -1.92
N ILE A 80 16.99 5.99 -1.47
CA ILE A 80 15.65 5.40 -1.33
C ILE A 80 15.08 5.03 -2.69
N ARG A 81 15.23 5.90 -3.70
CA ARG A 81 14.86 5.62 -5.09
C ARG A 81 15.62 4.40 -5.60
N SER A 82 16.90 4.26 -5.29
CA SER A 82 17.66 3.07 -5.68
C SER A 82 17.13 1.80 -5.02
N ILE A 83 16.84 1.83 -3.72
CA ILE A 83 16.29 0.66 -3.01
C ILE A 83 14.91 0.24 -3.53
N THR A 84 14.06 1.20 -3.93
CA THR A 84 12.65 0.95 -4.24
C THR A 84 12.37 0.84 -5.74
N THR A 85 13.01 1.70 -6.54
CA THR A 85 12.82 1.81 -7.99
C THR A 85 13.83 0.94 -8.72
N ASP A 86 15.10 0.94 -8.31
CA ASP A 86 16.10 0.12 -8.99
C ASP A 86 15.86 -1.37 -8.76
N LEU A 87 15.22 -1.75 -7.65
CA LEU A 87 14.84 -3.16 -7.43
C LEU A 87 13.94 -3.74 -8.52
N ILE A 88 13.39 -2.94 -9.44
CA ILE A 88 12.63 -3.48 -10.56
C ILE A 88 12.95 -2.80 -11.91
N THR A 89 13.88 -1.85 -11.98
CA THR A 89 14.32 -1.35 -13.28
C THR A 89 15.25 -2.37 -13.94
N ILE A 90 14.84 -2.85 -15.11
CA ILE A 90 15.72 -3.60 -16.00
C ILE A 90 16.84 -2.61 -16.39
N PRO A 91 18.13 -2.97 -16.30
CA PRO A 91 19.21 -2.13 -16.80
C PRO A 91 18.87 -1.65 -18.21
N SER A 92 19.14 -0.37 -18.51
CA SER A 92 18.65 0.24 -19.75
C SER A 92 18.96 -0.67 -20.94
N LEU A 93 17.91 -0.98 -21.71
CA LEU A 93 18.05 -1.85 -22.87
C LEU A 93 19.00 -1.24 -23.90
N GLY A 94 19.30 0.05 -23.81
CA GLY A 94 20.33 0.73 -24.61
C GLY A 94 21.73 0.16 -24.51
N CYS A 95 22.07 -0.63 -23.49
CA CYS A 95 23.35 -1.37 -23.49
C CYS A 95 23.30 -2.71 -24.23
N ILE A 96 22.11 -3.26 -24.50
CA ILE A 96 21.90 -4.59 -25.10
C ILE A 96 21.46 -4.48 -26.55
N LEU A 97 20.59 -3.50 -26.85
CA LEU A 97 20.07 -3.25 -28.18
C LEU A 97 20.92 -2.19 -28.90
N PRO A 98 21.29 -2.40 -30.17
CA PRO A 98 22.10 -1.46 -30.93
C PRO A 98 21.40 -0.11 -31.17
N HIS A 99 20.07 -0.09 -31.12
CA HIS A 99 19.24 1.11 -31.25
C HIS A 99 18.12 1.09 -30.20
N PRO A 100 18.36 1.59 -28.98
CA PRO A 100 17.29 1.72 -27.99
C PRO A 100 16.27 2.75 -28.50
N SER A 101 15.04 2.30 -28.75
CA SER A 101 13.89 3.19 -28.84
C SER A 101 13.28 3.40 -27.46
N SER A 102 12.79 4.61 -27.17
CA SER A 102 11.97 4.89 -25.97
C SER A 102 10.84 3.89 -25.81
N PHE A 103 10.24 3.50 -26.93
CA PHE A 103 9.18 2.51 -26.96
C PHE A 103 9.62 1.18 -26.33
N ASN A 104 10.79 0.65 -26.71
CA ASN A 104 11.30 -0.60 -26.16
C ASN A 104 11.61 -0.49 -24.66
N GLU A 105 12.15 0.64 -24.20
CA GLU A 105 12.44 0.86 -22.79
C GLU A 105 11.17 0.98 -21.94
N MET A 106 10.15 1.70 -22.44
CA MET A 106 8.82 1.78 -21.81
C MET A 106 8.12 0.42 -21.78
N LEU A 107 8.15 -0.32 -22.88
CA LEU A 107 7.55 -1.64 -22.97
C LEU A 107 8.20 -2.61 -21.97
N ALA A 108 9.53 -2.57 -21.82
CA ALA A 108 10.23 -3.34 -20.79
C ALA A 108 9.75 -3.01 -19.38
N ARG A 109 9.50 -1.72 -19.08
CA ARG A 109 8.94 -1.31 -17.79
C ARG A 109 7.50 -1.78 -17.61
N TYR A 110 6.68 -1.77 -18.66
CA TYR A 110 5.31 -2.30 -18.60
C TYR A 110 5.24 -3.82 -18.45
N LEU A 111 6.32 -4.54 -18.77
CA LEU A 111 6.42 -5.98 -18.52
C LEU A 111 6.82 -6.31 -17.07
N ILE A 112 7.15 -5.33 -16.23
CA ILE A 112 7.56 -5.55 -14.84
C ILE A 112 6.58 -6.45 -14.05
N PRO A 113 5.25 -6.19 -14.02
CA PRO A 113 4.32 -7.05 -13.29
C PRO A 113 4.32 -8.49 -13.80
N VAL A 114 4.50 -8.66 -15.12
CA VAL A 114 4.61 -9.98 -15.76
C VAL A 114 5.90 -10.67 -15.36
N VAL A 115 7.04 -9.97 -15.35
CA VAL A 115 8.33 -10.49 -14.89
C VAL A 115 8.24 -10.92 -13.43
N VAL A 116 7.65 -10.10 -12.55
CA VAL A 116 7.41 -10.45 -11.14
C VAL A 116 6.55 -11.71 -11.03
N ALA A 117 5.45 -11.80 -11.80
CA ALA A 117 4.62 -13.00 -11.83
C ALA A 117 5.40 -14.24 -12.30
N VAL A 118 6.18 -14.13 -13.38
CA VAL A 118 7.04 -15.22 -13.88
C VAL A 118 8.07 -15.63 -12.83
N MET A 119 8.70 -14.69 -12.13
CA MET A 119 9.67 -14.98 -11.07
C MET A 119 9.02 -15.70 -9.89
N THR A 120 7.78 -15.35 -9.51
CA THR A 120 7.03 -16.11 -8.49
C THR A 120 6.69 -17.52 -8.96
N LEU A 121 6.35 -17.71 -10.23
CA LEU A 121 6.10 -19.02 -10.84
C LEU A 121 7.37 -19.87 -10.89
N ILE A 122 8.51 -19.30 -11.27
CA ILE A 122 9.82 -19.98 -11.26
C ILE A 122 10.19 -20.38 -9.84
N SER A 123 10.06 -19.47 -8.87
CA SER A 123 10.31 -19.78 -7.45
C SER A 123 9.46 -20.96 -6.98
N TRP A 124 8.21 -21.01 -7.39
CA TRP A 124 7.32 -22.13 -7.11
C TRP A 124 7.74 -23.44 -7.80
N LEU A 125 8.14 -23.39 -9.09
CA LEU A 125 8.66 -24.54 -9.82
C LEU A 125 9.91 -25.09 -9.13
N LEU A 126 10.83 -24.23 -8.69
CA LEU A 126 12.01 -24.61 -7.92
C LEU A 126 11.64 -25.31 -6.62
N VAL A 127 10.68 -24.79 -5.85
CA VAL A 127 10.19 -25.47 -4.64
C VAL A 127 9.58 -26.83 -4.96
N ARG A 128 8.87 -26.98 -6.09
CA ARG A 128 8.36 -28.28 -6.55
C ARG A 128 9.47 -29.24 -6.95
N LEU A 129 10.52 -28.77 -7.63
CA LEU A 129 11.69 -29.57 -8.00
C LEU A 129 12.43 -30.05 -6.75
N VAL A 130 12.66 -29.17 -5.77
CA VAL A 130 13.21 -29.53 -4.46
C VAL A 130 12.33 -30.56 -3.76
N HIS A 131 11.00 -30.36 -3.76
CA HIS A 131 10.06 -31.32 -3.18
C HIS A 131 10.12 -32.70 -3.86
N LYS A 132 10.30 -32.75 -5.20
CA LYS A 132 10.50 -34.00 -5.96
C LYS A 132 11.84 -34.65 -5.62
N GLY A 133 12.93 -33.89 -5.59
CA GLY A 133 14.27 -34.39 -5.23
C GLY A 133 14.30 -35.00 -3.83
N LEU A 134 13.60 -34.39 -2.87
CA LEU A 134 13.45 -34.92 -1.51
C LEU A 134 12.62 -36.20 -1.44
N ARG A 135 11.89 -36.59 -2.49
CA ARG A 135 11.23 -37.91 -2.54
C ARG A 135 12.20 -39.04 -2.84
N VAL A 136 13.27 -38.73 -3.58
CA VAL A 136 14.30 -39.71 -3.97
C VAL A 136 15.24 -39.98 -2.80
N CYS A 137 15.45 -39.00 -1.92
CA CYS A 137 16.33 -39.13 -0.77
C CYS A 137 15.62 -39.80 0.43
N PRO A 138 16.04 -41.00 0.89
CA PRO A 138 15.39 -41.72 1.99
C PRO A 138 15.71 -41.18 3.39
N CYS A 139 16.52 -40.11 3.50
CA CYS A 139 16.94 -39.58 4.80
C CYS A 139 15.76 -39.07 5.64
N ARG A 140 15.78 -39.36 6.95
CA ARG A 140 14.77 -38.87 7.92
C ARG A 140 14.58 -37.33 7.84
N ARG A 141 15.67 -36.58 7.66
CA ARG A 141 15.64 -35.13 7.45
C ARG A 141 14.87 -34.73 6.18
N ALA A 142 15.06 -35.45 5.08
CA ALA A 142 14.36 -35.20 3.82
C ALA A 142 12.86 -35.48 3.94
N GLN A 143 12.47 -36.51 4.69
CA GLN A 143 11.05 -36.76 4.99
C GLN A 143 10.43 -35.63 5.82
N THR A 144 11.13 -35.12 6.84
CA THR A 144 10.68 -33.96 7.62
C THR A 144 10.54 -32.72 6.74
N LEU A 145 11.53 -32.44 5.89
CA LEU A 145 11.49 -31.29 4.97
C LEU A 145 10.37 -31.44 3.92
N ARG A 146 10.16 -32.66 3.40
CA ARG A 146 9.08 -32.96 2.45
C ARG A 146 7.70 -32.71 3.05
N ALA A 147 7.50 -33.07 4.32
CA ALA A 147 6.26 -32.80 5.03
C ALA A 147 6.02 -31.29 5.23
N GLN A 148 7.09 -30.49 5.31
CA GLN A 148 7.04 -29.03 5.42
C GLN A 148 6.75 -28.36 4.06
N LEU A 149 7.34 -28.86 2.97
CA LEU A 149 7.24 -28.32 1.63
C LEU A 149 5.96 -28.69 0.86
N LYS A 150 4.85 -29.00 1.53
CA LYS A 150 3.59 -29.29 0.82
C LYS A 150 2.97 -28.00 0.29
N VAL A 151 3.38 -27.61 -0.91
CA VAL A 151 2.86 -26.42 -1.60
C VAL A 151 1.53 -26.74 -2.27
N ARG A 152 0.49 -25.98 -1.92
CA ARG A 152 -0.83 -26.03 -2.58
C ARG A 152 -0.89 -24.97 -3.69
N GLY A 153 -1.70 -25.18 -4.73
CA GLY A 153 -1.85 -24.20 -5.82
C GLY A 153 -2.29 -22.82 -5.32
N ILE A 154 -3.19 -22.77 -4.34
CA ILE A 154 -3.65 -21.53 -3.69
C ILE A 154 -2.52 -20.69 -3.08
N GLN A 155 -1.41 -21.31 -2.67
CA GLN A 155 -0.28 -20.59 -2.08
C GLN A 155 0.53 -19.81 -3.13
N ILE A 156 0.43 -20.19 -4.41
CA ILE A 156 1.01 -19.40 -5.50
C ILE A 156 0.23 -18.12 -5.67
N LEU A 157 -1.10 -18.24 -5.68
CA LEU A 157 -1.98 -17.09 -5.80
C LEU A 157 -1.80 -16.14 -4.61
N GLU A 158 -1.70 -16.70 -3.39
CA GLU A 158 -1.34 -15.95 -2.19
C GLU A 158 0.00 -15.22 -2.35
N LEU A 159 1.08 -15.93 -2.75
CA LEU A 159 2.39 -15.32 -2.95
C LEU A 159 2.35 -14.23 -4.03
N LEU A 160 1.66 -14.47 -5.14
CA LEU A 160 1.52 -13.53 -6.25
C LEU A 160 0.78 -12.26 -5.81
N VAL A 161 -0.35 -12.41 -5.10
CA VAL A 161 -1.14 -11.27 -4.60
C VAL A 161 -0.34 -10.51 -3.54
N LEU A 162 0.28 -11.17 -2.56
CA LEU A 162 1.09 -10.51 -1.53
C LEU A 162 2.28 -9.75 -2.15
N THR A 163 2.95 -10.36 -3.14
CA THR A 163 4.04 -9.70 -3.87
C THR A 163 3.51 -8.51 -4.67
N GLY A 164 2.37 -8.66 -5.34
CA GLY A 164 1.70 -7.57 -6.04
C GLY A 164 1.33 -6.41 -5.12
N CYS A 165 0.80 -6.69 -3.93
CA CYS A 165 0.49 -5.68 -2.92
C CYS A 165 1.75 -5.00 -2.36
N LEU A 166 2.85 -5.74 -2.19
CA LEU A 166 4.12 -5.21 -1.73
C LEU A 166 4.76 -4.24 -2.74
N PHE A 167 4.58 -4.50 -4.04
CA PHE A 167 5.12 -3.69 -5.13
C PHE A 167 4.09 -2.77 -5.80
N TYR A 168 2.90 -2.65 -5.21
CA TYR A 168 1.77 -1.98 -5.85
C TYR A 168 2.09 -0.53 -6.24
N SER A 169 2.64 0.26 -5.32
CA SER A 169 2.99 1.66 -5.61
C SER A 169 3.98 1.81 -6.76
N LEU A 170 4.94 0.89 -6.91
CA LEU A 170 5.88 0.92 -8.03
C LEU A 170 5.21 0.51 -9.35
N ILE A 171 4.37 -0.53 -9.31
CA ILE A 171 3.60 -0.99 -10.47
C ILE A 171 2.75 0.17 -10.99
N VAL A 172 2.00 0.84 -10.11
CA VAL A 172 1.15 1.97 -10.47
C VAL A 172 1.98 3.13 -11.02
N ARG A 173 3.07 3.51 -10.32
CA ARG A 173 3.98 4.58 -10.77
C ARG A 173 4.47 4.36 -12.20
N ASN A 174 4.88 3.14 -12.54
CA ASN A 174 5.36 2.82 -13.88
C ASN A 174 4.30 3.09 -14.95
N GLY A 175 3.04 2.79 -14.66
CA GLY A 175 1.92 3.09 -15.54
C GLY A 175 1.75 4.58 -15.78
N PHE A 176 2.09 5.42 -14.80
CA PHE A 176 1.89 6.86 -14.87
C PHE A 176 3.07 7.67 -15.45
N ILE A 177 4.20 7.05 -15.78
CA ILE A 177 5.41 7.76 -16.27
C ILE A 177 5.13 8.60 -17.52
N VAL A 178 4.31 8.11 -18.46
CA VAL A 178 4.00 8.85 -19.71
C VAL A 178 3.23 10.14 -19.44
N PHE A 179 2.56 10.25 -18.29
CA PHE A 179 1.81 11.44 -17.88
C PHE A 179 2.65 12.42 -17.06
N THR A 180 3.86 12.04 -16.64
CA THR A 180 4.76 12.93 -15.89
C THR A 180 5.59 13.78 -16.84
N CYS A 181 5.07 14.98 -17.15
CA CYS A 181 5.70 15.95 -18.04
C CYS A 181 6.35 17.08 -17.24
N SER A 182 7.53 17.52 -17.66
CA SER A 182 8.23 18.68 -17.10
C SER A 182 8.72 19.60 -18.21
N THR A 183 8.56 20.90 -17.98
CA THR A 183 9.04 21.95 -18.88
C THR A 183 10.56 22.07 -18.78
N GLY A 184 11.25 21.83 -19.89
CA GLY A 184 12.69 22.06 -19.99
C GLY A 184 13.03 23.55 -20.12
N PRO A 185 14.31 23.91 -20.07
CA PRO A 185 14.77 25.31 -20.22
C PRO A 185 14.41 25.91 -21.58
N ASN A 186 14.18 25.07 -22.60
CA ASN A 186 13.76 25.50 -23.94
C ASN A 186 12.25 25.82 -24.02
N GLY A 187 11.51 25.74 -22.91
CA GLY A 187 10.06 25.93 -22.86
C GLY A 187 9.24 24.73 -23.37
N VAL A 188 9.88 23.73 -23.98
CA VAL A 188 9.22 22.49 -24.41
C VAL A 188 9.01 21.57 -23.22
N SER A 189 7.79 21.07 -23.04
CA SER A 189 7.49 20.05 -22.04
C SER A 189 7.84 18.68 -22.57
N SER A 190 8.65 17.92 -21.83
CA SER A 190 9.02 16.55 -22.17
C SER A 190 8.73 15.59 -21.01
N VAL A 191 8.68 14.30 -21.30
CA VAL A 191 8.51 13.27 -20.26
C VAL A 191 9.75 13.25 -19.37
N VAL A 192 9.59 13.39 -18.05
CA VAL A 192 10.71 13.55 -17.08
C VAL A 192 11.79 12.49 -17.23
N ILE A 193 11.40 11.25 -17.49
CA ILE A 193 12.33 10.11 -17.60
C ILE A 193 12.90 9.97 -19.02
N TYR A 194 12.19 10.47 -20.03
CA TYR A 194 12.56 10.35 -21.44
C TYR A 194 12.43 11.73 -22.08
N PRO A 195 13.44 12.61 -21.87
CA PRO A 195 13.38 14.01 -22.28
C PRO A 195 13.23 14.21 -23.80
N HIS A 196 13.50 13.17 -24.58
CA HIS A 196 13.33 13.17 -26.03
C HIS A 196 11.90 12.90 -26.49
N ILE A 197 10.99 12.56 -25.57
CA ILE A 197 9.57 12.42 -25.86
C ILE A 197 8.88 13.71 -25.43
N ASP A 198 8.41 14.47 -26.41
CA ASP A 198 7.69 15.70 -26.15
C ASP A 198 6.28 15.40 -25.62
N CYS A 199 5.88 16.18 -24.63
CA CYS A 199 4.53 16.16 -24.10
C CYS A 199 3.60 17.07 -24.92
N PRO A 200 2.27 16.89 -24.79
CA PRO A 200 1.30 17.76 -25.46
C PRO A 200 1.51 19.22 -25.08
N SER A 201 2.16 19.98 -25.97
CA SER A 201 2.48 21.39 -25.81
C SER A 201 2.41 22.07 -27.18
N THR A 202 2.27 23.40 -27.19
CA THR A 202 2.10 24.18 -28.43
C THR A 202 3.34 24.07 -29.31
N GLY A 203 3.27 23.30 -30.40
CA GLY A 203 4.31 23.18 -31.43
C GLY A 203 5.22 21.95 -31.34
N ALA A 204 4.97 21.02 -30.40
CA ALA A 204 5.70 19.76 -30.29
C ALA A 204 5.19 18.68 -31.25
N ASP A 205 6.04 17.71 -31.62
CA ASP A 205 5.60 16.51 -32.34
C ASP A 205 4.97 15.50 -31.35
N LEU A 206 3.66 15.30 -31.46
CA LEU A 206 2.91 14.45 -30.53
C LEU A 206 2.90 12.97 -30.94
N SER A 207 3.48 12.58 -32.08
CA SER A 207 3.37 11.22 -32.62
C SER A 207 3.81 10.16 -31.61
N ASP A 208 4.96 10.36 -30.99
CA ASP A 208 5.60 9.38 -30.11
C ASP A 208 4.84 9.23 -28.78
N TRP A 209 4.40 10.36 -28.22
CA TRP A 209 3.61 10.36 -26.99
C TRP A 209 2.24 9.71 -27.20
N LEU A 210 1.55 10.05 -28.30
CA LEU A 210 0.26 9.46 -28.66
C LEU A 210 0.38 7.95 -28.94
N GLN A 211 1.48 7.49 -29.51
CA GLN A 211 1.74 6.06 -29.73
C GLN A 211 1.87 5.30 -28.40
N LEU A 212 2.45 5.92 -27.36
CA LEU A 212 2.64 5.31 -26.04
C LEU A 212 1.38 5.35 -25.16
N LEU A 213 0.53 6.35 -25.35
CA LEU A 213 -0.69 6.57 -24.56
C LEU A 213 -1.60 5.33 -24.42
N PRO A 214 -1.98 4.59 -25.49
CA PRO A 214 -2.88 3.44 -25.35
C PRO A 214 -2.26 2.31 -24.50
N PHE A 215 -0.93 2.14 -24.56
CA PHE A 215 -0.23 1.16 -23.73
C PHE A 215 -0.23 1.58 -22.26
N ALA A 216 0.03 2.86 -21.97
CA ALA A 216 -0.05 3.41 -20.62
C ALA A 216 -1.46 3.27 -20.02
N LEU A 217 -2.50 3.60 -20.79
CA LEU A 217 -3.90 3.46 -20.38
C LEU A 217 -4.27 1.99 -20.12
N THR A 218 -3.92 1.09 -21.04
CA THR A 218 -4.17 -0.35 -20.89
C THR A 218 -3.44 -0.91 -19.67
N TYR A 219 -2.18 -0.52 -19.47
CA TYR A 219 -1.39 -0.93 -18.31
C TYR A 219 -2.04 -0.48 -17.00
N ASN A 220 -2.45 0.79 -16.89
CA ASN A 220 -3.11 1.29 -15.67
C ASN A 220 -4.48 0.63 -15.44
N LEU A 221 -5.26 0.41 -16.51
CA LEU A 221 -6.55 -0.25 -16.40
C LEU A 221 -6.40 -1.68 -15.86
N ILE A 222 -5.44 -2.45 -16.39
CA ILE A 222 -5.24 -3.85 -16.00
C ILE A 222 -4.55 -3.96 -14.63
N PHE A 223 -3.39 -3.33 -14.47
CA PHE A 223 -2.53 -3.55 -13.31
C PHE A 223 -2.79 -2.59 -12.15
N SER A 224 -3.22 -1.36 -12.40
CA SER A 224 -3.52 -0.39 -11.33
C SER A 224 -4.95 -0.56 -10.84
N VAL A 225 -5.94 -0.41 -11.72
CA VAL A 225 -7.38 -0.47 -11.39
C VAL A 225 -7.84 -1.92 -11.25
N GLY A 226 -7.55 -2.78 -12.23
CA GLY A 226 -7.97 -4.18 -12.23
C GLY A 226 -7.45 -4.96 -11.02
N PHE A 227 -6.19 -4.74 -10.61
CA PHE A 227 -5.63 -5.39 -9.42
C PHE A 227 -6.30 -4.89 -8.12
N THR A 228 -6.60 -3.59 -8.00
CA THR A 228 -7.33 -3.05 -6.85
C THR A 228 -8.75 -3.61 -6.77
N LEU A 229 -9.45 -3.73 -7.90
CA LEU A 229 -10.76 -4.37 -7.97
C LEU A 229 -10.72 -5.86 -7.63
N LEU A 230 -9.65 -6.57 -8.04
CA LEU A 230 -9.42 -7.96 -7.66
C LEU A 230 -9.28 -8.11 -6.14
N VAL A 231 -8.52 -7.22 -5.49
CA VAL A 231 -8.37 -7.21 -4.02
C VAL A 231 -9.70 -6.89 -3.33
N PHE A 232 -10.46 -5.93 -3.84
CA PHE A 232 -11.80 -5.62 -3.35
C PHE A 232 -12.75 -6.82 -3.46
N TYR A 233 -12.75 -7.49 -4.61
CA TYR A 233 -13.54 -8.70 -4.84
C TYR A 233 -13.13 -9.81 -3.86
N ALA A 234 -11.84 -10.06 -3.67
CA ALA A 234 -11.34 -11.05 -2.74
C ALA A 234 -11.74 -10.72 -1.29
N ALA A 235 -11.61 -9.47 -0.86
CA ALA A 235 -12.06 -9.01 0.45
C ALA A 235 -13.57 -9.23 0.67
N ARG A 236 -14.40 -8.93 -0.33
CA ARG A 236 -15.84 -9.20 -0.30
C ARG A 236 -16.15 -10.69 -0.18
N GLN A 237 -15.41 -11.54 -0.90
CA GLN A 237 -15.57 -13.00 -0.80
C GLN A 237 -15.21 -13.52 0.60
N VAL A 238 -14.14 -12.99 1.22
CA VAL A 238 -13.79 -13.33 2.61
C VAL A 238 -14.90 -12.91 3.57
N ALA A 239 -15.40 -11.67 3.46
CA ALA A 239 -16.48 -11.18 4.29
C ALA A 239 -17.75 -12.05 4.16
N ALA A 240 -18.15 -12.38 2.93
CA ALA A 240 -19.31 -13.23 2.69
C ALA A 240 -19.13 -14.65 3.25
N HIS A 241 -17.92 -15.21 3.19
CA HIS A 241 -17.63 -16.54 3.72
C HIS A 241 -17.60 -16.55 5.26
N LEU A 242 -17.05 -15.51 5.88
CA LEU A 242 -17.08 -15.32 7.33
C LEU A 242 -18.52 -15.28 7.85
N VAL A 243 -19.40 -14.51 7.19
CA VAL A 243 -20.82 -14.44 7.58
C VAL A 243 -21.53 -15.79 7.43
N ARG A 244 -21.26 -16.54 6.36
CA ARG A 244 -21.89 -17.86 6.12
C ARG A 244 -21.46 -18.95 7.10
N THR A 245 -20.26 -18.84 7.67
CA THR A 245 -19.67 -19.87 8.53
C THR A 245 -19.67 -19.45 10.00
N ASP A 246 -20.46 -18.45 10.39
CA ASP A 246 -20.48 -17.89 11.75
C ASP A 246 -19.07 -17.52 12.25
N PHE A 247 -18.26 -16.93 11.36
CA PHE A 247 -16.88 -16.50 11.61
C PHE A 247 -15.91 -17.64 11.97
N THR A 248 -16.22 -18.89 11.59
CA THR A 248 -15.34 -20.04 11.85
C THR A 248 -14.30 -20.27 10.75
N ASP A 249 -14.64 -19.97 9.48
CA ASP A 249 -13.75 -20.09 8.33
C ASP A 249 -13.75 -18.81 7.49
N SER A 250 -12.58 -18.40 7.02
CA SER A 250 -12.38 -17.23 6.15
C SER A 250 -12.31 -17.60 4.66
N GLY A 251 -12.31 -18.90 4.34
CA GLY A 251 -12.39 -19.40 2.97
C GLY A 251 -11.07 -19.32 2.19
N PRO A 252 -11.11 -19.57 0.86
CA PRO A 252 -9.90 -19.68 0.04
C PRO A 252 -9.12 -18.37 -0.09
N TRP A 253 -9.79 -17.22 -0.02
CA TRP A 253 -9.21 -15.89 -0.12
C TRP A 253 -8.75 -15.30 1.21
N HIS A 254 -8.76 -16.09 2.30
CA HIS A 254 -8.44 -15.60 3.64
C HIS A 254 -7.11 -14.83 3.72
N PHE A 255 -6.13 -15.18 2.89
CA PHE A 255 -4.81 -14.55 2.84
C PHE A 255 -4.89 -13.02 2.65
N VAL A 256 -5.85 -12.52 1.86
CA VAL A 256 -6.07 -11.07 1.64
C VAL A 256 -6.43 -10.33 2.93
N ALA A 257 -7.06 -11.03 3.88
CA ALA A 257 -7.47 -10.49 5.16
C ALA A 257 -6.63 -10.99 6.35
N THR A 258 -5.54 -11.74 6.11
CA THR A 258 -4.78 -12.37 7.21
C THR A 258 -4.14 -11.37 8.17
N GLU A 259 -3.77 -10.19 7.67
CA GLU A 259 -3.09 -9.13 8.43
C GLU A 259 -4.07 -8.27 9.23
N PHE A 260 -5.33 -8.23 8.79
CA PHE A 260 -6.39 -7.38 9.33
C PHE A 260 -7.27 -8.12 10.33
N ARG A 261 -7.92 -7.38 11.22
CA ARG A 261 -8.98 -7.92 12.07
C ARG A 261 -10.15 -8.32 11.19
N ASP A 262 -10.92 -9.32 11.61
CA ASP A 262 -12.01 -9.89 10.82
C ASP A 262 -13.14 -8.87 10.52
N THR A 263 -13.19 -7.76 11.27
CA THR A 263 -14.11 -6.64 11.04
C THR A 263 -13.66 -5.72 9.89
N TYR A 264 -12.36 -5.71 9.55
CA TYR A 264 -11.74 -4.79 8.59
C TYR A 264 -11.12 -5.54 7.40
N THR A 265 -11.79 -6.58 6.90
CA THR A 265 -11.32 -7.38 5.75
C THR A 265 -11.12 -6.56 4.47
N TRP A 266 -11.79 -5.41 4.35
CA TRP A 266 -11.70 -4.48 3.23
C TRP A 266 -10.55 -3.47 3.33
N TRP A 267 -9.77 -3.47 4.43
CA TRP A 267 -8.75 -2.44 4.65
C TRP A 267 -7.63 -2.42 3.61
N LEU A 268 -7.25 -3.59 3.07
CA LEU A 268 -6.24 -3.68 2.02
C LEU A 268 -6.63 -2.88 0.78
N PHE A 269 -7.91 -2.92 0.41
CA PHE A 269 -8.44 -2.11 -0.69
C PHE A 269 -8.31 -0.61 -0.41
N PHE A 270 -8.60 -0.18 0.82
CA PHE A 270 -8.45 1.23 1.22
C PHE A 270 -6.98 1.68 1.15
N LYS A 271 -6.06 0.85 1.64
CA LYS A 271 -4.62 1.07 1.57
C LYS A 271 -4.14 1.22 0.12
N MET A 272 -4.53 0.31 -0.77
CA MET A 272 -4.18 0.39 -2.19
C MET A 272 -4.81 1.59 -2.89
N THR A 273 -6.05 1.94 -2.55
CA THR A 273 -6.73 3.11 -3.12
C THR A 273 -5.97 4.40 -2.80
N LYS A 274 -5.49 4.55 -1.55
CA LYS A 274 -4.60 5.67 -1.19
C LYS A 274 -3.33 5.69 -2.04
N ASP A 275 -2.64 4.56 -2.18
CA ASP A 275 -1.40 4.50 -2.97
C ASP A 275 -1.63 4.83 -4.44
N LEU A 276 -2.77 4.39 -5.00
CA LEU A 276 -3.20 4.75 -6.34
C LEU A 276 -3.44 6.27 -6.47
N LEU A 277 -4.17 6.86 -5.52
CA LEU A 277 -4.45 8.30 -5.51
C LEU A 277 -3.17 9.13 -5.40
N ILE A 278 -2.21 8.76 -4.55
CA ILE A 278 -0.92 9.46 -4.44
C ILE A 278 -0.16 9.43 -5.77
N ASN A 279 -0.16 8.29 -6.47
CA ASN A 279 0.48 8.18 -7.78
C ASN A 279 -0.25 9.01 -8.86
N ILE A 280 -1.58 9.03 -8.84
CA ILE A 280 -2.37 9.88 -9.75
C ILE A 280 -2.05 11.35 -9.50
N LEU A 281 -2.01 11.79 -8.24
CA LEU A 281 -1.66 13.18 -7.89
C LEU A 281 -0.24 13.53 -8.36
N ALA A 282 0.71 12.61 -8.18
CA ALA A 282 2.09 12.79 -8.66
C ALA A 282 2.11 13.02 -10.18
N ALA A 283 1.33 12.24 -10.93
CA ALA A 283 1.28 12.29 -12.38
C ALA A 283 0.56 13.55 -12.90
N VAL A 284 -0.64 13.83 -12.37
CA VAL A 284 -1.50 14.93 -12.82
C VAL A 284 -0.89 16.29 -12.51
N PHE A 285 -0.24 16.44 -11.35
CA PHE A 285 0.30 17.72 -10.88
C PHE A 285 1.83 17.83 -11.01
N THR A 286 2.43 17.18 -12.02
CA THR A 286 3.91 17.08 -12.17
C THR A 286 4.65 18.43 -12.08
N ASN A 287 4.02 19.53 -12.52
CA ASN A 287 4.62 20.87 -12.51
C ASN A 287 4.25 21.75 -11.31
N LEU A 288 3.37 21.29 -10.43
CA LEU A 288 2.84 22.03 -9.29
C LEU A 288 3.27 21.32 -8.00
N GLY A 289 4.54 21.50 -7.63
CA GLY A 289 5.16 20.83 -6.49
C GLY A 289 4.43 21.11 -5.18
N SER A 290 3.88 22.32 -5.02
CA SER A 290 3.14 22.71 -3.81
C SER A 290 1.85 21.89 -3.67
N ILE A 291 1.09 21.76 -4.75
CA ILE A 291 -0.15 20.98 -4.80
C ILE A 291 0.13 19.49 -4.58
N GLN A 292 1.17 18.95 -5.22
CA GLN A 292 1.60 17.55 -5.02
C GLN A 292 1.86 17.27 -3.54
N LEU A 293 2.66 18.11 -2.88
CA LEU A 293 3.00 17.97 -1.46
C LEU A 293 1.75 18.11 -0.58
N LEU A 294 0.98 19.18 -0.73
CA LEU A 294 -0.19 19.45 0.12
C LEU A 294 -1.28 18.38 -0.02
N SER A 295 -1.60 17.96 -1.25
CA SER A 295 -2.60 16.92 -1.48
C SER A 295 -2.14 15.56 -0.95
N THR A 296 -0.87 15.21 -1.13
CA THR A 296 -0.29 14.00 -0.55
C THR A 296 -0.29 14.04 0.98
N ALA A 297 -0.02 15.21 1.58
CA ALA A 297 -0.06 15.41 3.02
C ALA A 297 -1.47 15.24 3.59
N VAL A 298 -2.48 15.83 2.93
CA VAL A 298 -3.89 15.70 3.32
C VAL A 298 -4.36 14.26 3.22
N LEU A 299 -4.12 13.58 2.10
CA LEU A 299 -4.49 12.17 1.93
C LEU A 299 -3.82 11.27 2.97
N SER A 300 -2.52 11.47 3.23
CA SER A 300 -1.78 10.70 4.22
C SER A 300 -2.27 10.96 5.64
N THR A 301 -2.65 12.20 5.96
CA THR A 301 -3.25 12.58 7.25
C THR A 301 -4.61 11.93 7.45
N ILE A 302 -5.50 11.99 6.45
CA ILE A 302 -6.82 11.35 6.50
C ILE A 302 -6.67 9.84 6.70
N TYR A 303 -5.77 9.20 5.95
CA TYR A 303 -5.49 7.78 6.09
C TYR A 303 -4.92 7.43 7.47
N GLY A 304 -3.95 8.21 7.97
CA GLY A 304 -3.37 8.04 9.29
C GLY A 304 -4.40 8.19 10.40
N TYR A 305 -5.31 9.16 10.29
CA TYR A 305 -6.44 9.34 11.21
C TYR A 305 -7.36 8.12 11.19
N LEU A 306 -7.75 7.63 10.01
CA LEU A 306 -8.61 6.44 9.89
C LEU A 306 -7.92 5.19 10.45
N CYS A 307 -6.62 5.02 10.23
CA CYS A 307 -5.82 3.94 10.85
C CYS A 307 -5.84 4.04 12.37
N ALA A 308 -5.66 5.24 12.92
CA ALA A 308 -5.67 5.50 14.36
C ALA A 308 -7.04 5.24 14.99
N GLN A 309 -8.14 5.55 14.29
CA GLN A 309 -9.49 5.32 14.79
C GLN A 309 -9.92 3.84 14.72
N HIS A 310 -9.61 3.17 13.60
CA HIS A 310 -10.13 1.81 13.37
C HIS A 310 -9.21 0.70 13.87
N HIS A 311 -7.91 0.96 14.02
CA HIS A 311 -6.91 -0.05 14.37
C HIS A 311 -7.08 -1.36 13.56
N PRO A 312 -6.98 -1.28 12.22
CA PRO A 312 -7.34 -2.37 11.31
C PRO A 312 -6.47 -3.61 11.47
N TYR A 313 -5.21 -3.48 11.90
CA TYR A 313 -4.27 -4.59 12.01
C TYR A 313 -4.52 -5.41 13.28
N ARG A 314 -4.23 -6.71 13.19
CA ARG A 314 -4.31 -7.62 14.36
C ARG A 314 -3.28 -7.28 15.43
N ASP A 315 -2.07 -6.90 15.02
CA ASP A 315 -1.01 -6.46 15.92
C ASP A 315 -1.11 -4.95 16.20
N THR A 316 -1.16 -4.56 17.47
CA THR A 316 -1.20 -3.16 17.89
C THR A 316 0.03 -2.39 17.43
N MET A 317 1.22 -3.00 17.45
CA MET A 317 2.45 -2.33 17.02
C MET A 317 2.43 -2.01 15.52
N ASN A 318 1.81 -2.86 14.70
CA ASN A 318 1.62 -2.59 13.27
C ASN A 318 0.60 -1.48 13.01
N ASN A 319 -0.40 -1.30 13.89
CA ASN A 319 -1.29 -0.14 13.82
C ASN A 319 -0.52 1.15 14.11
N VAL A 320 0.32 1.15 15.15
CA VAL A 320 1.17 2.30 15.50
C VAL A 320 2.15 2.61 14.37
N LEU A 321 2.78 1.59 13.79
CA LEU A 321 3.70 1.74 12.67
C LEU A 321 3.02 2.34 11.44
N GLU A 322 1.84 1.85 11.04
CA GLU A 322 1.11 2.42 9.89
C GLU A 322 0.73 3.88 10.13
N VAL A 323 0.24 4.23 11.33
CA VAL A 323 -0.06 5.63 11.71
C VAL A 323 1.21 6.48 11.67
N TRP A 324 2.32 5.99 12.21
CA TRP A 324 3.61 6.69 12.21
C TRP A 324 4.11 6.96 10.80
N CYS A 325 4.08 5.95 9.92
CA CYS A 325 4.47 6.07 8.52
C CYS A 325 3.60 7.10 7.78
N ALA A 326 2.27 7.03 7.94
CA ALA A 326 1.34 7.96 7.31
C ALA A 326 1.53 9.41 7.78
N LEU A 327 1.65 9.62 9.10
CA LEU A 327 1.90 10.95 9.67
C LEU A 327 3.30 11.47 9.33
N SER A 328 4.31 10.60 9.20
CA SER A 328 5.64 10.97 8.77
C SER A 328 5.64 11.50 7.34
N VAL A 329 5.00 10.80 6.40
CA VAL A 329 4.83 11.30 5.02
C VAL A 329 4.11 12.65 5.03
N ALA A 330 3.02 12.77 5.79
CA ALA A 330 2.27 14.01 5.89
C ALA A 330 3.12 15.17 6.42
N ALA A 331 3.87 14.94 7.51
CA ALA A 331 4.74 15.95 8.12
C ALA A 331 5.83 16.41 7.15
N ILE A 332 6.54 15.48 6.49
CA ILE A 332 7.57 15.81 5.50
C ILE A 332 6.98 16.67 4.39
N CYS A 333 5.80 16.31 3.87
CA CYS A 333 5.14 17.07 2.81
C CYS A 333 4.68 18.46 3.28
N PHE A 334 4.09 18.57 4.47
CA PHE A 334 3.68 19.86 5.04
C PHE A 334 4.87 20.77 5.33
N PHE A 335 5.96 20.26 5.91
CA PHE A 335 7.16 21.06 6.18
C PHE A 335 7.88 21.44 4.89
N ALA A 336 7.99 20.54 3.91
CA ALA A 336 8.58 20.85 2.62
C ALA A 336 7.80 21.98 1.90
N SER A 337 6.47 21.89 1.89
CA SER A 337 5.60 22.93 1.31
C SER A 337 5.67 24.23 2.11
N GLY A 338 5.50 24.19 3.42
CA GLY A 338 5.45 25.37 4.29
C GLY A 338 6.78 26.13 4.43
N MET A 339 7.92 25.48 4.23
CA MET A 339 9.24 26.13 4.22
C MET A 339 9.63 26.72 2.87
N GLY A 340 8.79 26.55 1.84
CA GLY A 340 9.04 27.07 0.49
C GLY A 340 10.04 26.24 -0.33
N PHE A 341 10.15 24.93 -0.08
CA PHE A 341 10.95 24.04 -0.94
C PHE A 341 10.21 23.61 -2.20
N ALA A 342 8.87 23.79 -2.25
CA ALA A 342 8.06 23.48 -3.41
C ALA A 342 8.34 24.47 -4.55
N TYR A 343 8.46 23.95 -5.78
CA TYR A 343 8.60 24.75 -6.99
C TYR A 343 7.32 24.66 -7.82
N ASP A 344 6.75 25.81 -8.15
CA ASP A 344 5.63 25.93 -9.07
C ASP A 344 6.13 26.64 -10.32
N ALA A 345 5.95 26.01 -11.49
CA ALA A 345 6.61 26.40 -12.74
C ALA A 345 6.27 27.81 -13.27
N GLU A 346 5.27 28.48 -12.69
CA GLU A 346 4.81 29.80 -13.11
C GLU A 346 5.46 30.95 -12.30
N ASP A 347 6.09 30.64 -11.16
CA ASP A 347 6.67 31.64 -10.26
C ASP A 347 8.21 31.67 -10.31
N ASP A 348 8.74 32.23 -11.39
CA ASP A 348 10.18 32.48 -11.64
C ASP A 348 10.86 33.31 -10.51
N TYR A 349 10.03 33.99 -9.70
CA TYR A 349 10.44 34.78 -8.53
C TYR A 349 11.10 33.95 -7.42
N ALA A 350 10.67 32.70 -7.22
CA ALA A 350 11.25 31.86 -6.17
C ALA A 350 12.68 31.42 -6.53
N GLU A 351 12.94 31.18 -7.82
CA GLU A 351 14.23 30.79 -8.36
C GLU A 351 15.24 31.93 -8.20
N THR A 352 14.87 33.13 -8.65
CA THR A 352 15.72 34.33 -8.53
C THR A 352 15.95 34.72 -7.08
N ALA A 353 14.97 34.60 -6.18
CA ALA A 353 15.15 34.94 -4.76
C ALA A 353 16.10 33.98 -4.03
N LEU A 354 16.08 32.68 -4.33
CA LEU A 354 16.95 31.68 -3.69
C LEU A 354 18.36 31.66 -4.25
N GLU A 355 18.53 31.90 -5.55
CA GLU A 355 19.87 31.98 -6.15
C GLU A 355 20.59 33.29 -5.80
N SER A 356 19.88 34.42 -5.79
CA SER A 356 20.50 35.72 -5.51
C SER A 356 20.84 35.92 -4.04
N ALA A 357 20.11 35.31 -3.10
CA ALA A 357 20.36 35.51 -1.67
C ALA A 357 21.48 34.62 -1.12
N GLY A 358 21.96 33.62 -1.89
CA GLY A 358 22.56 32.42 -1.30
C GLY A 358 21.56 31.73 -0.36
N LEU A 359 21.83 30.49 0.03
CA LEU A 359 21.15 29.95 1.20
C LEU A 359 21.67 30.75 2.41
N GLY A 360 21.05 31.90 2.69
CA GLY A 360 21.31 32.65 3.90
C GLY A 360 21.16 31.75 5.13
N GLU A 361 21.56 32.24 6.29
CA GLU A 361 21.49 31.50 7.56
C GLU A 361 20.12 30.80 7.75
N ASP A 362 19.02 31.47 7.36
CA ASP A 362 17.66 30.94 7.36
C ASP A 362 17.44 29.70 6.47
N GLY A 363 18.06 29.65 5.29
CA GLY A 363 17.95 28.52 4.36
C GLY A 363 18.59 27.26 4.92
N THR A 364 19.73 27.42 5.61
CA THR A 364 20.41 26.30 6.28
C THR A 364 19.59 25.74 7.43
N LEU A 365 18.93 26.60 8.22
CA LEU A 365 18.06 26.18 9.32
C LEU A 365 16.84 25.39 8.81
N ARG A 366 16.16 25.87 7.76
CA ARG A 366 15.02 25.17 7.14
C ARG A 366 15.42 23.77 6.67
N ALA A 367 16.56 23.66 6.00
CA ALA A 367 17.09 22.38 5.52
C ALA A 367 17.40 21.42 6.68
N GLN A 368 17.99 21.92 7.78
CA GLN A 368 18.28 21.13 8.97
C GLN A 368 17.02 20.63 9.67
N ILE A 369 15.96 21.45 9.73
CA ILE A 369 14.68 21.03 10.32
C ILE A 369 14.07 19.90 9.49
N LEU A 370 13.98 20.06 8.17
CA LEU A 370 13.43 19.03 7.29
C LEU A 370 14.22 17.72 7.36
N LEU A 371 15.55 17.81 7.37
CA LEU A 371 16.43 16.65 7.56
C LEU A 371 16.22 15.97 8.92
N SER A 372 16.09 16.75 9.99
CA SER A 372 15.84 16.22 11.34
C SER A 372 14.52 15.46 11.39
N PHE A 373 13.46 16.01 10.78
CA PHE A 373 12.18 15.30 10.65
C PHE A 373 12.32 14.00 9.86
N GLN A 374 13.05 14.02 8.73
CA GLN A 374 13.28 12.81 7.96
C GLN A 374 13.99 11.71 8.78
N LEU A 375 15.02 12.08 9.53
CA LEU A 375 15.76 11.15 10.39
C LEU A 375 14.87 10.60 11.50
N ILE A 376 14.09 11.45 12.17
CA ILE A 376 13.12 11.02 13.20
C ILE A 376 12.11 10.06 12.60
N SER A 377 11.57 10.36 11.42
CA SER A 377 10.62 9.50 10.72
C SER A 377 11.19 8.12 10.42
N PHE A 378 12.43 8.02 9.94
CA PHE A 378 13.11 6.73 9.74
C PHE A 378 13.38 5.98 11.04
N VAL A 379 13.94 6.67 12.03
CA VAL A 379 14.23 6.07 13.34
C VAL A 379 12.96 5.55 13.98
N GLY A 380 11.83 6.26 13.84
CA GLY A 380 10.54 5.79 14.35
C GLY A 380 10.03 4.55 13.61
N GLY A 381 10.00 4.56 12.28
CA GLY A 381 9.49 3.43 11.49
C GLY A 381 10.31 2.15 11.70
N PHE A 382 11.63 2.24 11.51
CA PHE A 382 12.53 1.10 11.72
C PHE A 382 12.70 0.75 13.20
N GLY A 383 12.64 1.74 14.09
CA GLY A 383 12.72 1.54 15.54
C GLY A 383 11.55 0.74 16.08
N ILE A 384 10.32 0.97 15.60
CA ILE A 384 9.15 0.16 15.97
C ILE A 384 9.33 -1.30 15.50
N THR A 385 9.80 -1.52 14.27
CA THR A 385 10.09 -2.87 13.77
C THR A 385 11.21 -3.56 14.54
N PHE A 386 12.26 -2.82 14.89
CA PHE A 386 13.34 -3.33 15.72
C PHE A 386 12.84 -3.66 17.13
N LEU A 387 12.00 -2.82 17.72
CA LEU A 387 11.36 -3.07 19.01
C LEU A 387 10.51 -4.35 18.97
N GLN A 388 9.74 -4.57 17.90
CA GLN A 388 9.02 -5.81 17.68
C GLN A 388 9.97 -7.00 17.59
N LEU A 389 11.07 -6.90 16.84
CA LEU A 389 12.07 -7.97 16.75
C LEU A 389 12.69 -8.30 18.12
N VAL A 390 13.03 -7.27 18.90
CA VAL A 390 13.61 -7.41 20.24
C VAL A 390 12.59 -7.95 21.23
N ALA A 391 11.32 -7.55 21.14
CA ALA A 391 10.24 -8.04 22.02
C ALA A 391 10.01 -9.55 21.94
N GLU A 392 10.57 -10.19 20.92
CA GLU A 392 10.46 -11.63 20.69
C GLU A 392 11.65 -12.42 21.24
N LEU A 393 12.69 -11.72 21.68
CA LEU A 393 13.81 -12.34 22.38
C LEU A 393 13.38 -12.67 23.82
N PRO A 394 13.46 -13.94 24.27
CA PRO A 394 12.97 -14.38 25.58
C PRO A 394 13.54 -13.59 26.78
N GLY A 395 14.76 -13.08 26.64
CA GLY A 395 15.42 -12.27 27.67
C GLY A 395 15.00 -10.79 27.67
N ALA A 396 14.60 -10.25 26.52
CA ALA A 396 14.34 -8.83 26.35
C ALA A 396 12.95 -8.41 26.85
N GLN A 397 11.97 -9.32 26.90
CA GLN A 397 10.62 -9.04 27.39
C GLN A 397 10.58 -8.51 28.84
N ARG A 398 11.59 -8.86 29.66
CA ARG A 398 11.72 -8.36 31.04
C ARG A 398 12.10 -6.88 31.11
N TRP A 399 12.73 -6.35 30.06
CA TRP A 399 13.20 -4.96 29.98
C TRP A 399 12.18 -4.03 29.32
N LEU A 400 11.17 -4.59 28.64
CA LEU A 400 10.15 -3.79 27.98
C LEU A 400 9.15 -3.19 28.99
N PRO A 401 8.71 -1.94 28.78
CA PRO A 401 7.64 -1.35 29.58
C PRO A 401 6.39 -2.23 29.54
N LYS A 402 5.66 -2.30 30.67
CA LYS A 402 4.42 -3.09 30.76
C LYS A 402 3.37 -2.73 29.68
N SER A 403 3.39 -1.49 29.19
CA SER A 403 2.50 -1.03 28.11
C SER A 403 2.83 -1.62 26.73
N VAL A 404 4.11 -1.97 26.49
CA VAL A 404 4.59 -2.56 25.23
C VAL A 404 4.59 -4.08 25.32
N ARG A 405 4.73 -4.62 26.53
CA ARG A 405 4.71 -6.06 26.75
C ARG A 405 3.38 -6.64 26.28
N ARG A 406 3.46 -7.63 25.39
CA ARG A 406 2.30 -8.38 24.94
C ARG A 406 1.62 -9.00 26.16
N ARG A 407 0.33 -8.72 26.34
CA ARG A 407 -0.45 -9.32 27.44
C ARG A 407 -0.41 -10.84 27.31
N GLU A 408 -0.07 -11.51 28.39
CA GLU A 408 -0.01 -12.97 28.38
C GLU A 408 -1.44 -13.53 28.19
N PRO A 409 -1.61 -14.71 27.59
CA PRO A 409 -2.92 -15.31 27.40
C PRO A 409 -3.72 -15.37 28.70
N GLU A 410 -3.04 -15.60 29.82
CA GLU A 410 -3.61 -15.61 31.17
C GLU A 410 -4.18 -14.24 31.56
N ASP A 411 -3.49 -13.14 31.27
CA ASP A 411 -4.00 -11.78 31.51
C ASP A 411 -5.24 -11.48 30.65
N ILE A 412 -5.24 -11.98 29.40
CA ILE A 412 -6.37 -11.80 28.48
C ILE A 412 -7.57 -12.60 28.96
N ASP A 413 -7.37 -13.85 29.40
CA ASP A 413 -8.44 -14.70 29.88
C ASP A 413 -8.96 -14.23 31.24
N ALA A 414 -8.09 -13.73 32.13
CA ALA A 414 -8.49 -13.05 33.36
C ALA A 414 -9.30 -11.77 33.06
N ALA A 415 -8.87 -10.96 32.09
CA ALA A 415 -9.62 -9.77 31.67
C ALA A 415 -10.97 -10.14 31.04
N LYS A 416 -11.05 -11.21 30.25
CA LYS A 416 -12.31 -11.73 29.71
C LYS A 416 -13.23 -12.22 30.82
N GLU A 417 -12.70 -12.94 31.80
CA GLU A 417 -13.46 -13.43 32.94
C GLU A 417 -14.00 -12.26 33.77
N GLN A 418 -13.17 -11.26 34.08
CA GLN A 418 -13.59 -10.03 34.75
C GLN A 418 -14.69 -9.30 33.96
N LEU A 419 -14.55 -9.19 32.64
CA LEU A 419 -15.57 -8.63 31.76
C LEU A 419 -16.86 -9.46 31.75
N GLN A 420 -16.77 -10.79 31.76
CA GLN A 420 -17.94 -11.67 31.82
C GLN A 420 -18.66 -11.59 33.17
N VAL A 421 -17.91 -11.46 34.27
CA VAL A 421 -18.46 -11.26 35.61
C VAL A 421 -19.14 -9.90 35.69
N ALA A 422 -18.46 -8.83 35.26
CA ALA A 422 -19.03 -7.50 35.18
C ALA A 422 -20.27 -7.46 34.28
N PHE A 423 -20.26 -8.23 33.19
CA PHE A 423 -21.41 -8.38 32.30
C PHE A 423 -22.57 -9.07 33.02
N LYS A 424 -22.36 -10.26 33.61
CA LYS A 424 -23.42 -10.99 34.33
C LYS A 424 -24.00 -10.20 35.51
N ALA A 425 -23.18 -9.36 36.15
CA ALA A 425 -23.60 -8.50 37.26
C ALA A 425 -24.39 -7.26 36.80
N ALA A 426 -24.27 -6.85 35.53
CA ALA A 426 -25.04 -5.75 34.99
C ALA A 426 -26.48 -6.20 34.71
N ASP A 427 -27.44 -5.60 35.40
CA ASP A 427 -28.87 -5.86 35.23
C ASP A 427 -29.38 -5.17 33.94
N PHE A 428 -29.37 -5.91 32.83
CA PHE A 428 -29.80 -5.40 31.51
C PHE A 428 -31.28 -5.04 31.42
N SER A 429 -32.09 -5.46 32.39
CA SER A 429 -33.52 -5.09 32.44
C SER A 429 -33.73 -3.59 32.64
N LYS A 430 -32.72 -2.87 33.16
CA LYS A 430 -32.77 -1.43 33.44
C LYS A 430 -32.24 -0.55 32.32
N TYR A 431 -31.69 -1.13 31.24
CA TYR A 431 -31.09 -0.37 30.16
C TYR A 431 -31.92 -0.47 28.90
N ASP A 432 -32.40 0.69 28.45
CA ASP A 432 -33.11 0.84 27.18
C ASP A 432 -32.21 0.34 26.03
N ALA A 433 -32.75 -0.48 25.13
CA ALA A 433 -31.99 -1.15 24.07
C ALA A 433 -31.22 -0.15 23.19
N VAL A 434 -31.78 1.05 23.01
CA VAL A 434 -31.16 2.16 22.29
C VAL A 434 -29.93 2.70 23.03
N ALA A 435 -29.98 2.78 24.37
CA ALA A 435 -28.85 3.19 25.19
C ALA A 435 -27.74 2.12 25.18
N VAL A 436 -28.09 0.83 25.12
CA VAL A 436 -27.10 -0.24 25.00
C VAL A 436 -26.38 -0.16 23.65
N ILE A 437 -27.10 0.02 22.54
CA ILE A 437 -26.51 0.16 21.20
C ILE A 437 -25.65 1.43 21.10
N ARG A 438 -26.13 2.58 21.60
CA ARG A 438 -25.38 3.84 21.64
C ARG A 438 -24.11 3.70 22.48
N ASN A 439 -24.18 3.05 23.64
CA ASN A 439 -23.00 2.83 24.48
C ASN A 439 -22.04 1.79 23.89
N PHE A 440 -22.54 0.83 23.09
CA PHE A 440 -21.68 -0.12 22.36
C PHE A 440 -20.91 0.57 21.23
N ALA A 441 -21.56 1.49 20.49
CA ALA A 441 -20.91 2.34 19.50
C ALA A 441 -19.86 3.25 20.15
N LEU A 442 -20.20 3.90 21.26
CA LEU A 442 -19.27 4.70 22.07
C LEU A 442 -18.14 3.87 22.69
N LEU A 443 -18.33 2.57 22.95
CA LEU A 443 -17.29 1.64 23.44
C LEU A 443 -16.38 1.10 22.33
N GLN A 444 -16.90 0.98 21.12
CA GLN A 444 -16.10 0.72 19.94
C GLN A 444 -15.20 1.91 19.61
N GLU A 445 -15.72 3.13 19.70
CA GLU A 445 -14.93 4.38 19.61
C GLU A 445 -14.00 4.56 20.80
N SER A 446 -14.44 4.27 22.03
CA SER A 446 -13.60 4.45 23.21
C SER A 446 -12.55 3.36 23.40
N ARG A 447 -12.61 2.19 22.74
CA ARG A 447 -11.46 1.27 22.67
C ARG A 447 -10.30 1.80 21.81
N ALA A 448 -10.58 2.64 20.82
CA ALA A 448 -9.55 3.37 20.07
C ALA A 448 -8.99 4.53 20.90
N LEU A 449 -9.85 5.22 21.67
CA LEU A 449 -9.46 6.29 22.58
C LEU A 449 -8.84 5.82 23.91
N LEU A 450 -9.09 4.58 24.36
CA LEU A 450 -8.56 4.04 25.63
C LEU A 450 -7.04 3.90 25.58
N HIS A 451 -6.44 3.72 24.40
CA HIS A 451 -4.98 3.75 24.25
C HIS A 451 -4.38 5.17 24.35
N ALA A 452 -5.17 6.22 24.11
CA ALA A 452 -4.74 7.62 24.25
C ALA A 452 -5.10 8.24 25.62
N THR A 453 -6.12 7.73 26.31
CA THR A 453 -6.64 8.29 27.57
C THR A 453 -6.24 7.54 28.83
N GLU A 454 -5.61 6.36 28.73
CA GLU A 454 -5.03 5.66 29.90
C GLU A 454 -3.92 6.48 30.60
N TRP A 455 -3.32 7.45 29.91
CA TRP A 455 -2.34 8.38 30.49
C TRP A 455 -2.99 9.46 31.37
N HIS A 456 -4.28 9.78 31.17
CA HIS A 456 -5.01 10.79 31.96
C HIS A 456 -5.92 10.18 33.04
N MET A 457 -6.40 8.94 32.85
CA MET A 457 -7.29 8.26 33.81
C MET A 457 -6.59 7.66 35.03
N GLN A 458 -5.27 7.56 35.06
CA GLN A 458 -4.54 7.15 36.27
C GLN A 458 -4.59 8.19 37.41
N ARG A 459 -5.18 9.37 37.18
CA ARG A 459 -5.29 10.46 38.16
C ARG A 459 -6.68 10.65 38.78
N THR A 460 -7.72 10.02 38.25
CA THR A 460 -9.10 10.20 38.74
C THR A 460 -9.82 8.85 38.78
N GLY A 461 -9.73 8.16 39.91
CA GLY A 461 -10.39 6.88 40.11
C GLY A 461 -11.91 6.99 39.97
N SER A 462 -12.46 6.50 38.87
CA SER A 462 -13.89 6.21 38.72
C SER A 462 -14.07 5.22 37.57
N LEU A 463 -14.36 3.96 37.91
CA LEU A 463 -14.52 2.86 36.97
C LEU A 463 -15.89 2.23 37.17
N ALA A 464 -16.79 2.43 36.21
CA ALA A 464 -17.91 1.53 35.91
C ALA A 464 -18.70 2.04 34.68
N ARG A 465 -18.66 1.31 33.56
CA ARG A 465 -19.87 0.98 32.75
C ARG A 465 -19.58 0.19 31.44
N LEU A 466 -20.37 -0.89 31.30
CA LEU A 466 -21.02 -1.48 30.10
C LEU A 466 -20.28 -2.47 29.19
N MET A 467 -20.97 -3.59 28.89
CA MET A 467 -21.16 -4.24 27.57
C MET A 467 -21.95 -5.56 27.66
N PRO A 468 -22.78 -5.94 26.65
CA PRO A 468 -23.26 -7.33 26.43
C PRO A 468 -22.58 -8.24 25.41
N GLY A 469 -22.77 -9.55 25.62
CA GLY A 469 -22.21 -10.65 24.82
C GLY A 469 -23.06 -11.18 23.65
N ARG A 470 -22.40 -11.99 22.81
CA ARG A 470 -22.78 -12.50 21.47
C ARG A 470 -24.20 -13.09 21.31
N HIS A 471 -24.82 -13.61 22.36
CA HIS A 471 -26.17 -14.19 22.26
C HIS A 471 -27.26 -13.13 22.00
N PHE A 472 -27.04 -11.89 22.45
CA PHE A 472 -27.96 -10.78 22.25
C PHE A 472 -27.97 -10.28 20.80
N MET A 473 -26.79 -10.23 20.16
CA MET A 473 -26.68 -9.87 18.73
C MET A 473 -27.38 -10.89 17.81
N ALA A 474 -27.30 -12.18 18.12
CA ALA A 474 -28.02 -13.21 17.36
C ALA A 474 -29.56 -13.07 17.49
N GLN A 475 -30.06 -12.58 18.63
CA GLN A 475 -31.49 -12.31 18.80
C GLN A 475 -31.94 -11.01 18.12
N LEU A 476 -31.09 -9.98 18.09
CA LEU A 476 -31.35 -8.73 17.38
C LEU A 476 -31.42 -8.95 15.86
N ILE A 477 -30.46 -9.66 15.28
CA ILE A 477 -30.44 -9.99 13.84
C ILE A 477 -31.67 -10.81 13.45
N LYS A 478 -32.09 -11.75 14.29
CA LYS A 478 -33.31 -12.55 14.05
C LYS A 478 -34.59 -11.70 14.16
N LYS A 479 -34.60 -10.67 15.01
CA LYS A 479 -35.74 -9.76 15.16
C LYS A 479 -35.81 -8.78 13.98
N GLU A 480 -34.68 -8.31 13.49
CA GLU A 480 -34.57 -7.41 12.34
C GLU A 480 -34.93 -8.14 11.03
N SER A 481 -34.48 -9.39 10.84
CA SER A 481 -34.88 -10.18 9.65
C SER A 481 -36.37 -10.49 9.60
N ASN A 482 -37.02 -10.61 10.75
CA ASN A 482 -38.47 -10.79 10.82
C ASN A 482 -39.22 -9.49 10.51
N LEU A 483 -38.65 -8.33 10.87
CA LEU A 483 -39.23 -7.02 10.58
C LEU A 483 -39.14 -6.67 9.08
N SER A 484 -38.01 -6.98 8.44
CA SER A 484 -37.86 -6.80 6.99
C SER A 484 -38.80 -7.69 6.18
N ARG A 485 -39.05 -8.91 6.66
CA ARG A 485 -40.02 -9.83 6.03
C ARG A 485 -41.46 -9.34 6.13
N GLN A 486 -41.80 -8.63 7.21
CA GLN A 486 -43.11 -8.00 7.37
C GLN A 486 -43.30 -6.75 6.49
N LEU A 487 -42.21 -6.05 6.17
CA LEU A 487 -42.26 -4.86 5.30
C LEU A 487 -42.30 -5.21 3.81
N ASP A 488 -41.74 -6.36 3.41
CA ASP A 488 -41.81 -6.84 2.03
C ASP A 488 -43.18 -7.45 1.67
N GLU A 489 -43.98 -7.92 2.65
CA GLU A 489 -45.33 -8.45 2.41
C GLU A 489 -46.40 -7.35 2.22
N ASP A 490 -46.11 -6.09 2.60
CA ASP A 490 -47.05 -4.97 2.51
C ASP A 490 -46.87 -4.09 1.24
N SER A 491 -45.94 -4.44 0.33
CA SER A 491 -45.56 -3.57 -0.80
C SER A 491 -46.01 -4.04 -2.19
N ASP A 492 -46.88 -5.04 -2.30
CA ASP A 492 -47.24 -5.66 -3.60
C ASP A 492 -48.71 -5.40 -3.98
N ASP A 493 -49.07 -4.14 -4.20
CA ASP A 493 -50.33 -3.75 -4.87
C ASP A 493 -50.11 -2.44 -5.67
N GLY A 494 -49.91 -2.56 -6.98
CA GLY A 494 -49.83 -1.36 -7.84
C GLY A 494 -49.33 -1.59 -9.26
N GLU A 495 -49.97 -2.47 -10.04
CA GLU A 495 -49.82 -2.50 -11.50
C GLU A 495 -50.35 -1.20 -12.14
N LEU A 496 -49.51 -0.52 -12.94
CA LEU A 496 -49.99 0.45 -13.91
C LEU A 496 -49.20 0.34 -15.22
N SER A 497 -49.98 0.10 -16.27
CA SER A 497 -49.60 -0.24 -17.62
C SER A 497 -49.45 0.97 -18.56
N GLY A 498 -48.41 0.93 -19.41
CA GLY A 498 -48.34 1.53 -20.76
C GLY A 498 -47.63 2.90 -20.87
N PRO A 499 -47.30 3.39 -22.10
CA PRO A 499 -47.28 2.74 -23.41
C PRO A 499 -45.93 2.88 -24.19
N GLN A 500 -45.87 2.16 -25.31
CA GLN A 500 -44.85 2.20 -26.37
C GLN A 500 -44.61 3.61 -26.92
N ASN A 501 -43.37 3.91 -27.32
CA ASN A 501 -43.14 4.89 -28.39
C ASN A 501 -41.91 4.61 -29.26
N GLN A 502 -42.04 5.08 -30.49
CA GLN A 502 -41.38 4.71 -31.73
C GLN A 502 -39.98 5.31 -31.90
N GLY A 503 -39.27 4.80 -32.91
CA GLY A 503 -37.87 5.08 -33.20
C GLY A 503 -37.58 6.39 -33.90
N VAL A 504 -36.28 6.62 -34.13
CA VAL A 504 -35.76 7.59 -35.11
C VAL A 504 -34.44 7.04 -35.65
N ALA A 505 -34.36 6.97 -36.97
CA ALA A 505 -33.18 6.72 -37.77
C ALA A 505 -32.40 8.03 -37.98
N LEU A 506 -31.07 7.97 -38.09
CA LEU A 506 -30.25 9.02 -38.68
C LEU A 506 -28.99 8.42 -39.32
N SER A 507 -28.99 8.54 -40.64
CA SER A 507 -27.88 8.63 -41.60
C SER A 507 -26.97 9.83 -41.26
N ASP A 508 -25.81 10.15 -41.85
CA ASP A 508 -25.03 9.76 -43.03
C ASP A 508 -23.59 10.33 -42.83
N ASP A 509 -22.66 9.83 -43.65
CA ASP A 509 -21.49 10.52 -44.23
C ASP A 509 -20.46 11.28 -43.38
N GLU A 510 -19.19 10.85 -43.47
CA GLU A 510 -18.08 11.78 -43.71
C GLU A 510 -16.87 11.08 -44.36
N ALA A 511 -16.46 11.59 -45.53
CA ALA A 511 -15.31 11.17 -46.31
C ALA A 511 -14.04 11.88 -45.83
N MET A 512 -12.90 11.18 -45.82
CA MET A 512 -11.61 11.71 -45.37
C MET A 512 -10.55 11.53 -46.49
N PRO A 513 -9.74 12.56 -46.81
CA PRO A 513 -8.72 12.47 -47.84
C PRO A 513 -7.35 12.02 -47.30
N THR A 514 -6.58 11.42 -48.20
CA THR A 514 -5.19 10.95 -48.10
C THR A 514 -4.17 12.04 -47.76
N PRO A 515 -3.09 11.75 -47.01
CA PRO A 515 -1.93 12.62 -46.93
C PRO A 515 -0.77 12.17 -47.84
N GLU A 516 -0.12 13.20 -48.35
CA GLU A 516 0.99 13.25 -49.29
C GLU A 516 2.33 13.07 -48.55
N GLN A 517 3.28 12.40 -49.20
CA GLN A 517 4.64 12.13 -48.70
C GLN A 517 5.54 13.35 -48.86
N ALA A 518 6.32 13.70 -47.83
CA ALA A 518 7.57 14.43 -47.98
C ALA A 518 8.54 14.02 -46.87
N GLY A 519 9.65 13.39 -47.26
CA GLY A 519 10.75 13.06 -46.37
C GLY A 519 11.76 14.20 -46.30
N ASN A 520 12.47 14.28 -45.18
CA ASN A 520 13.80 14.87 -45.09
C ASN A 520 14.57 14.14 -43.98
N ASN A 521 15.71 13.57 -44.37
CA ASN A 521 16.72 13.01 -43.47
C ASN A 521 17.57 14.16 -42.95
N GLU A 522 17.49 14.46 -41.65
CA GLU A 522 18.53 15.21 -40.95
C GLU A 522 19.13 14.36 -39.83
N SER A 523 20.45 14.26 -39.87
CA SER A 523 21.31 13.49 -38.99
C SER A 523 21.51 14.20 -37.65
N CYS A 524 21.09 13.58 -36.55
CA CYS A 524 21.37 14.06 -35.19
C CYS A 524 22.77 13.63 -34.71
N GLU A 525 23.63 14.62 -34.51
CA GLU A 525 24.84 14.54 -33.68
C GLU A 525 24.43 14.58 -32.20
N TYR A 526 24.72 13.52 -31.44
CA TYR A 526 24.48 13.48 -29.99
C TYR A 526 25.69 14.03 -29.23
N GLU A 527 25.58 15.27 -28.77
CA GLU A 527 26.51 15.85 -27.80
C GLU A 527 26.18 15.35 -26.40
N THR A 528 27.13 14.63 -25.78
CA THR A 528 26.93 13.96 -24.50
C THR A 528 27.19 14.95 -23.36
N VAL A 529 26.16 15.60 -22.86
CA VAL A 529 26.25 16.41 -21.62
C VAL A 529 26.25 15.47 -20.41
N ARG A 530 27.36 15.41 -19.69
CA ARG A 530 27.46 14.77 -18.37
C ARG A 530 26.89 15.71 -17.31
N PHE A 531 25.93 15.20 -16.54
CA PHE A 531 25.47 15.80 -15.29
C PHE A 531 26.52 15.66 -14.18
#